data_AF-A0A3D2U4B9-F1
#
_entry.id   AF-A0A3D2U4B9-F1
#
_cell.length_a   1.000
_cell.length_b   1.000
_cell.length_c   1.000
_cell.angle_alpha   90.00
_cell.angle_beta   90.00
_cell.angle_gamma   90.00
#
_symmetry.space_group_name_H-M   'P 1'
#
loop_
_entity.id
_entity.type
_entity.pdbx_description
1 polymer ?
#
loop_
_entity_poly.entity_id
_entity_poly.type
_entity_poly.pdbx_seq_one_letter_code
_entity_poly.pdbx_strand_id
1 'polypeptide(L)'
;MWRFAIQNLVSRPLRSLLALGGLSVAIAGMVGLFSVAEGIDHMVNDTFSRIPGLAIMQAGAPLPLFSRLPADWAEEIAEMDGVRVVNPEVWSRVNVIEGQRVIAPPRFLFGTSISER
;
A
#
# COMPACT_ATOMS: atom_id res chain seq x y z
N MET A 1 13.80 -52.47 -6.96
CA MET A 1 12.51 -51.75 -6.93
C MET A 1 12.51 -50.47 -7.77
N TRP A 2 13.52 -49.60 -7.67
CA TRP A 2 13.60 -48.33 -8.42
C TRP A 2 13.45 -48.49 -9.95
N ARG A 3 14.14 -49.49 -10.53
CA ARG A 3 14.06 -49.82 -11.96
C ARG A 3 12.64 -50.19 -12.42
N PHE A 4 11.89 -50.86 -11.55
CA PHE A 4 10.49 -51.25 -11.78
C PHE A 4 9.55 -50.03 -11.73
N ALA A 5 9.77 -49.12 -10.78
CA ALA A 5 8.99 -47.89 -10.67
C ALA A 5 9.15 -46.98 -11.90
N ILE A 6 10.39 -46.82 -12.39
CA ILE A 6 10.68 -46.02 -13.59
C ILE A 6 10.04 -46.66 -14.83
N GLN A 7 10.17 -47.99 -15.01
CA GLN A 7 9.49 -48.69 -16.11
C GLN A 7 7.96 -48.54 -16.06
N ASN A 8 7.37 -48.54 -14.87
CA ASN A 8 5.93 -48.35 -14.69
C ASN A 8 5.48 -46.90 -15.00
N LEU A 9 6.34 -45.91 -14.77
CA LEU A 9 6.08 -44.51 -15.10
C LEU A 9 6.13 -44.28 -16.61
N VAL A 10 7.13 -44.87 -17.28
CA VAL A 10 7.38 -44.75 -18.73
C VAL A 10 6.38 -45.57 -19.55
N SER A 11 5.87 -46.69 -19.04
CA SER A 11 4.91 -47.54 -19.76
C SER A 11 3.50 -46.94 -19.87
N ARG A 12 3.16 -45.95 -19.04
CA ARG A 12 1.86 -45.24 -19.07
C ARG A 12 2.07 -43.72 -19.09
N PRO A 13 2.68 -43.18 -20.15
CA PRO A 13 3.21 -41.82 -20.17
C PRO A 13 2.12 -40.75 -19.96
N LEU A 14 0.93 -40.94 -20.56
CA LEU A 14 -0.16 -39.97 -20.44
C LEU A 14 -0.67 -39.83 -19.00
N ARG A 15 -0.88 -40.96 -18.30
CA ARG A 15 -1.34 -40.96 -16.90
C ARG A 15 -0.29 -40.33 -15.97
N SER A 16 0.99 -40.68 -16.18
CA SER A 16 2.09 -40.14 -15.37
C SER A 16 2.25 -38.63 -15.59
N LEU A 17 2.15 -38.16 -16.83
CA LEU A 17 2.23 -36.74 -17.16
C LEU A 17 1.06 -35.94 -16.58
N LEU A 18 -0.17 -36.47 -16.68
CA LEU A 18 -1.34 -35.80 -16.10
C LEU A 18 -1.27 -35.73 -14.57
N ALA A 19 -0.83 -36.80 -13.91
CA ALA A 19 -0.64 -36.82 -12.46
C ALA A 19 0.45 -35.83 -12.02
N LEU A 20 1.58 -35.80 -12.73
CA LEU A 20 2.68 -34.89 -12.44
C LEU A 20 2.30 -33.43 -12.74
N GLY A 21 1.57 -33.19 -13.82
CA GLY A 21 1.03 -31.88 -14.17
C GLY A 21 0.06 -31.36 -13.10
N GLY A 22 -0.89 -32.18 -12.65
CA GLY A 22 -1.82 -31.82 -11.59
C GLY A 22 -1.11 -31.48 -10.28
N LEU A 23 -0.11 -32.28 -9.89
CA LEU A 23 0.71 -32.01 -8.71
C LEU A 23 1.50 -30.70 -8.86
N SER A 24 2.13 -30.47 -10.00
CA SER A 24 2.88 -29.24 -10.28
C SER A 24 1.99 -28.00 -10.22
N VAL A 25 0.80 -28.05 -10.82
CA VAL A 25 -0.16 -26.92 -10.79
C VAL A 25 -0.63 -26.64 -9.36
N ALA A 26 -0.91 -27.67 -8.56
CA ALA A 26 -1.31 -27.49 -7.17
C ALA A 26 -0.21 -26.81 -6.32
N ILE A 27 1.04 -27.25 -6.47
CA ILE A 27 2.19 -26.66 -5.77
C ILE A 27 2.43 -25.24 -6.25
N ALA A 28 2.47 -25.01 -7.57
CA ALA A 28 2.68 -23.69 -8.15
C ALA A 28 1.58 -22.70 -7.76
N GLY A 29 0.31 -23.17 -7.69
CA GLY A 29 -0.82 -22.37 -7.25
C GLY A 29 -0.67 -21.91 -5.81
N MET A 30 -0.33 -22.82 -4.88
CA MET A 30 -0.08 -22.44 -3.49
C MET A 30 1.11 -21.48 -3.37
N VAL A 31 2.26 -21.82 -3.94
CA VAL A 31 3.47 -20.98 -3.87
C VAL A 31 3.23 -19.61 -4.49
N GLY A 32 2.55 -19.54 -5.63
CA GLY A 32 2.23 -18.29 -6.30
C GLY A 32 1.31 -17.41 -5.46
N LEU A 33 0.25 -17.98 -4.88
CA LEU A 33 -0.68 -17.23 -4.04
C LEU A 33 0.01 -16.67 -2.79
N PHE A 34 0.80 -17.49 -2.09
CA PHE A 34 1.56 -17.04 -0.91
C PHE A 34 2.57 -15.96 -1.27
N SER A 35 3.32 -16.13 -2.37
CA SER A 35 4.30 -15.13 -2.82
C SER A 35 3.65 -13.78 -3.12
N VAL A 36 2.47 -13.79 -3.75
CA VAL A 36 1.73 -12.55 -4.04
C VAL A 36 1.21 -11.91 -2.76
N ALA A 37 0.60 -12.69 -1.86
CA ALA A 37 0.07 -12.19 -0.60
C ALA A 37 1.19 -11.55 0.25
N GLU A 38 2.30 -12.26 0.43
CA GLU A 38 3.43 -11.79 1.21
C GLU A 38 4.13 -10.59 0.54
N GLY A 39 4.20 -10.57 -0.79
CA GLY A 39 4.69 -9.41 -1.53
C GLY A 39 3.82 -8.16 -1.34
N ILE A 40 2.50 -8.31 -1.31
CA ILE A 40 1.57 -7.21 -1.02
C ILE A 40 1.75 -6.74 0.43
N ASP A 41 1.80 -7.66 1.39
CA ASP A 41 2.00 -7.32 2.80
C ASP A 41 3.32 -6.57 3.03
N HIS A 42 4.41 -7.02 2.40
CA HIS A 42 5.69 -6.31 2.44
C HIS A 42 5.59 -4.92 1.82
N MET A 43 4.92 -4.76 0.67
CA MET A 43 4.77 -3.46 0.02
C MET A 43 3.94 -2.49 0.87
N VAL A 44 2.84 -2.96 1.45
CA VAL A 44 1.99 -2.18 2.37
C VAL A 44 2.81 -1.79 3.58
N ASN A 45 3.48 -2.76 4.21
CA ASN A 45 4.29 -2.50 5.38
C ASN A 45 5.41 -1.51 5.07
N ASP A 46 6.18 -1.67 3.99
CA ASP A 46 7.24 -0.74 3.61
C ASP A 46 6.73 0.66 3.27
N THR A 47 5.54 0.78 2.68
CA THR A 47 4.96 2.08 2.31
C THR A 47 4.47 2.83 3.54
N PHE A 48 3.75 2.14 4.44
CA PHE A 48 3.11 2.79 5.59
C PHE A 48 3.99 2.81 6.85
N SER A 49 4.91 1.86 7.03
CA SER A 49 5.87 1.88 8.15
C SER A 49 6.89 3.01 8.06
N ARG A 50 7.09 3.58 6.86
CA ARG A 50 7.94 4.75 6.63
C ARG A 50 7.35 6.05 7.17
N ILE A 51 6.09 6.06 7.61
CA ILE A 51 5.46 7.18 8.31
C ILE A 51 5.26 6.79 9.78
N PRO A 52 6.34 6.58 10.58
CA PRO A 52 6.17 6.34 12.00
C PRO A 52 5.68 7.64 12.65
N GLY A 53 4.42 7.70 13.01
CA GLY A 53 3.83 8.88 13.65
C GLY A 53 2.33 8.78 13.84
N LEU A 54 1.80 9.71 14.62
CA LEU A 54 0.37 9.91 14.80
C LEU A 54 -0.04 11.18 14.07
N ALA A 55 -1.01 11.08 13.16
CA ALA A 55 -1.64 12.25 12.57
C ALA A 55 -2.72 12.77 13.54
N ILE A 56 -2.54 13.98 14.06
CA ILE A 56 -3.46 14.61 15.00
C ILE A 56 -4.36 15.56 14.21
N MET A 57 -5.68 15.43 14.39
CA MET A 57 -6.68 16.28 13.76
C MET A 57 -7.79 16.63 14.74
N GLN A 58 -8.41 17.79 14.53
CA GLN A 58 -9.60 18.21 15.27
C GLN A 58 -10.73 17.18 15.10
N ALA A 59 -11.37 16.80 16.21
CA ALA A 59 -12.51 15.89 16.18
C ALA A 59 -13.63 16.41 15.26
N GLY A 60 -14.13 15.55 14.36
CA GLY A 60 -15.17 15.89 13.39
C GLY A 60 -14.69 16.63 12.14
N ALA A 61 -13.39 16.97 12.02
CA ALA A 61 -12.85 17.50 10.78
C ALA A 61 -12.73 16.37 9.72
N PRO A 62 -13.38 16.49 8.55
CA PRO A 62 -13.40 15.39 7.58
C PRO A 62 -12.06 15.20 6.84
N LEU A 63 -11.22 16.23 6.79
CA LEU A 63 -9.89 16.23 6.16
C LEU A 63 -8.96 17.22 6.89
N PRO A 64 -7.61 17.07 6.84
CA PRO A 64 -6.66 17.97 7.51
C PRO A 64 -6.87 19.46 7.19
N LEU A 65 -7.30 19.76 5.96
CA LEU A 65 -7.63 21.10 5.48
C LEU A 65 -8.71 21.83 6.30
N PHE A 66 -9.59 21.09 6.99
CA PHE A 66 -10.66 21.64 7.81
C PHE A 66 -10.35 21.60 9.31
N SER A 67 -9.20 21.03 9.69
CA SER A 67 -8.76 20.94 11.09
C SER A 67 -8.15 22.27 11.54
N ARG A 68 -8.49 22.71 12.76
CA ARG A 68 -7.78 23.81 13.44
C ARG A 68 -7.30 23.32 14.79
N LEU A 69 -5.99 23.34 14.98
CA LEU A 69 -5.34 22.97 16.23
C LEU A 69 -4.56 24.18 16.77
N PRO A 70 -4.49 24.37 18.09
CA PRO A 70 -3.61 25.36 18.71
C PRO A 70 -2.15 25.10 18.35
N ALA A 71 -1.37 26.16 18.10
CA ALA A 71 0.02 26.04 17.65
C ALA A 71 0.98 25.69 18.80
N ASP A 72 0.64 26.10 20.03
CA ASP A 72 1.31 25.81 21.29
C ASP A 72 1.31 24.33 21.66
N TRP A 73 0.33 23.56 21.17
CA TRP A 73 0.30 22.10 21.34
C TRP A 73 1.53 21.40 20.76
N ALA A 74 2.19 21.99 19.77
CA ALA A 74 3.41 21.39 19.22
C ALA A 74 4.53 21.30 20.26
N GLU A 75 4.66 22.32 21.11
CA GLU A 75 5.66 22.36 22.19
C GLU A 75 5.26 21.42 23.33
N GLU A 76 3.99 21.46 23.76
CA GLU A 76 3.45 20.57 24.81
C GLU A 76 3.64 19.09 24.45
N ILE A 77 3.34 18.69 23.20
CA ILE A 77 3.47 17.31 22.74
C ILE A 77 4.95 16.90 22.65
N ALA A 78 5.84 17.82 22.29
CA ALA A 78 7.27 17.53 22.19
C ALA A 78 7.91 17.23 23.57
N GLU A 79 7.30 17.69 24.66
CA GLU A 79 7.75 17.41 26.03
C GLU A 79 7.24 16.06 26.58
N MET A 80 6.29 15.40 25.90
CA MET A 80 5.73 14.12 26.35
C MET A 80 6.72 12.97 26.21
N ASP A 81 6.74 12.07 27.21
CA ASP A 81 7.59 10.88 27.18
C ASP A 81 7.23 9.96 25.99
N GLY A 82 8.26 9.47 25.29
CA GLY A 82 8.12 8.68 24.06
C GLY A 82 7.93 9.49 22.76
N VAL A 83 7.78 10.81 22.81
CA VAL A 83 7.73 11.66 21.60
C VAL A 83 9.14 12.08 21.19
N ARG A 84 9.58 11.64 20.00
CA ARG A 84 10.91 11.99 19.47
C ARG A 84 10.92 13.24 18.61
N VAL A 85 9.86 13.46 17.83
CA VAL A 85 9.72 14.57 16.87
C VAL A 85 8.25 14.95 16.77
N VAL A 86 7.98 16.25 16.75
CA VAL A 86 6.67 16.81 16.37
C VAL A 86 6.85 17.61 15.08
N ASN A 87 5.96 17.41 14.11
CA ASN A 87 5.96 18.14 12.84
C ASN A 87 4.64 18.92 12.70
N PRO A 88 4.64 20.25 12.96
CA PRO A 88 3.44 21.07 12.79
C PRO A 88 3.13 21.25 11.31
N GLU A 89 1.88 21.01 10.92
CA GLU A 89 1.46 21.08 9.52
C GLU A 89 0.29 22.06 9.33
N VAL A 90 0.42 22.95 8.35
CA VAL A 90 -0.61 23.94 8.00
C VAL A 90 -1.15 23.63 6.61
N TRP A 91 -2.39 23.15 6.56
CA TRP A 91 -3.10 22.92 5.31
C TRP A 91 -4.05 24.08 5.04
N SER A 92 -3.88 24.72 3.88
CA SER A 92 -4.79 25.77 3.43
C SER A 92 -5.05 25.67 1.94
N ARG A 93 -6.23 26.12 1.52
CA ARG A 93 -6.55 26.22 0.09
C ARG A 93 -5.81 27.43 -0.46
N VAL A 94 -4.90 27.19 -1.38
CA VAL A 94 -4.19 28.25 -2.07
C VAL A 94 -5.09 28.84 -3.16
N ASN A 95 -5.43 30.13 -3.03
CA ASN A 95 -6.24 30.85 -4.02
C ASN A 95 -5.38 31.70 -4.97
N VAL A 96 -4.13 31.99 -4.59
CA VAL A 96 -3.18 32.78 -5.38
C VAL A 96 -1.80 32.12 -5.27
N ILE A 97 -1.19 31.80 -6.42
CA ILE A 97 0.19 31.31 -6.53
C ILE A 97 0.93 32.30 -7.42
N GLU A 98 2.06 32.83 -6.95
CA GLU A 98 2.90 33.76 -7.73
C GLU A 98 2.13 34.96 -8.32
N GLY A 99 1.17 35.51 -7.56
CA GLY A 99 0.34 36.64 -7.99
C GLY A 99 -0.78 36.28 -8.97
N GLN A 100 -0.85 35.03 -9.42
CA GLN A 100 -1.91 34.53 -10.29
C GLN A 100 -3.01 33.85 -9.48
N ARG A 101 -4.27 34.21 -9.74
CA ARG A 101 -5.42 33.56 -9.12
C ARG A 101 -5.56 32.13 -9.66
N VAL A 102 -5.52 31.16 -8.76
CA VAL A 102 -5.75 29.76 -9.09
C VAL A 102 -7.26 29.52 -9.08
N ILE A 103 -7.85 29.37 -10.26
CA ILE A 103 -9.25 28.98 -10.40
C ILE A 103 -9.30 27.46 -10.31
N ALA A 104 -9.69 26.94 -9.15
CA ALA A 104 -10.07 25.53 -9.02
C ALA A 104 -11.59 25.43 -9.30
N PRO A 105 -12.01 24.94 -10.49
CA PRO A 105 -13.41 24.83 -10.84
C PRO A 105 -14.16 23.92 -9.85
N PRO A 106 -15.48 24.11 -9.68
CA PRO A 106 -16.28 23.25 -8.81
C PRO A 106 -16.14 21.78 -9.24
N ARG A 107 -15.93 20.91 -8.26
CA ARG A 107 -15.63 19.47 -8.39
C ARG A 107 -16.82 18.67 -8.94
N PHE A 108 -17.17 18.85 -10.20
CA PHE A 108 -18.21 18.06 -10.87
C PHE A 108 -17.67 16.96 -11.80
N LEU A 109 -16.39 17.02 -12.20
CA LEU A 109 -15.81 16.08 -13.16
C LEU A 109 -14.41 15.66 -12.68
N PHE A 110 -14.30 14.52 -11.99
CA PHE A 110 -13.02 13.86 -11.79
C PHE A 110 -12.70 13.02 -13.03
N GLY A 111 -11.67 13.44 -13.77
CA GLY A 111 -10.97 12.61 -14.75
C GLY A 111 -9.49 12.94 -14.64
N THR A 112 -8.67 11.96 -14.24
CA THR A 112 -7.22 12.11 -14.24
C THR A 112 -6.72 11.79 -15.64
N SER A 113 -6.38 12.79 -16.44
CA SER A 113 -5.52 12.56 -17.61
C SER A 113 -4.09 12.44 -17.09
N ILE A 114 -3.62 11.21 -16.88
CA ILE A 114 -2.19 10.95 -16.75
C ILE A 114 -1.60 11.19 -18.15
N SER A 115 -0.73 12.19 -18.27
CA SER A 115 0.04 12.40 -19.51
C SER A 115 1.07 11.28 -19.62
N GLU A 116 0.87 10.35 -20.56
CA GLU A 116 1.92 9.44 -20.99
C GLU A 116 3.06 10.25 -21.62
N ARG A 117 4.29 9.94 -21.21
CA ARG A 117 5.50 10.33 -21.92
C ARG A 117 6.46 9.16 -21.94
#